data_AF-A0A7J4GTE9-F1
#
_entry.id   AF-A0A7J4GTE9-F1
#
_cell.length_a   1.000
_cell.length_b   1.000
_cell.length_c   1.000
_cell.angle_alpha   90.00
_cell.angle_beta   90.00
_cell.angle_gamma   90.00
#
_symmetry.space_group_name_H-M   'P 1'
#
loop_
_entity.id
_entity.type
_entity.pdbx_description
1 polymer ?
#
loop_
_entity_poly.entity_id
_entity_poly.type
_entity_poly.pdbx_seq_one_letter_code
_entity_poly.pdbx_strand_id
1 'polypeptide(L)'
;MHPSKETTYLIDRNINYTNICTINCQFCSFYRPPGHEETYTQTFEEISQRILELEAQGGTRILMQGGVNPELDLQWYSDLLSALKEKHPTILLDCFSPIEIDGIAEVCGLSTLEVLEQLKEAGLDGLPGGGAEMLVDSVRKDISPKKHAAGE
;
A
#
# COMPACT_ATOMS: atom_id res chain seq x y z
N MET A 1 23.10 10.11 -19.25
CA MET A 1 22.42 11.41 -19.05
C MET A 1 21.38 11.57 -20.15
N HIS A 2 20.13 11.91 -19.79
CA HIS A 2 18.94 11.86 -20.65
C HIS A 2 19.03 12.83 -21.84
N PRO A 3 19.15 12.35 -23.09
CA PRO A 3 19.37 13.22 -24.25
C PRO A 3 18.17 14.10 -24.65
N SER A 4 16.94 13.69 -24.32
CA SER A 4 15.71 14.33 -24.82
C SER A 4 15.30 15.62 -24.07
N LYS A 5 15.84 15.88 -22.87
CA LYS A 5 15.42 16.99 -21.97
C LYS A 5 13.91 17.04 -21.68
N GLU A 6 13.19 15.95 -21.91
CA GLU A 6 11.76 15.84 -21.60
C GLU A 6 11.56 15.56 -20.11
N THR A 7 10.61 16.27 -19.51
CA THR A 7 10.22 16.10 -18.11
C THR A 7 8.72 15.87 -18.05
N THR A 8 8.31 14.78 -17.39
CA THR A 8 6.91 14.42 -17.18
C THR A 8 6.55 14.53 -15.70
N TYR A 9 5.27 14.73 -15.40
CA TYR A 9 4.74 14.71 -14.05
C TYR A 9 3.32 14.13 -14.05
N LEU A 10 2.86 13.74 -12.86
CA LEU A 10 1.50 13.32 -12.58
C LEU A 10 1.00 14.11 -11.37
N ILE A 11 -0.32 14.29 -11.27
CA ILE A 11 -0.98 14.81 -10.07
C ILE A 11 -1.58 13.60 -9.36
N ASP A 12 -1.00 13.25 -8.22
CA ASP A 12 -1.39 12.11 -7.39
C ASP A 12 -1.70 12.52 -5.94
N ARG A 13 -2.33 11.60 -5.19
CA ARG A 13 -2.54 11.75 -3.74
C ARG A 13 -1.96 10.54 -3.02
N ASN A 14 -1.07 10.79 -2.06
CA ASN A 14 -0.65 9.78 -1.11
C ASN A 14 -1.74 9.58 -0.04
N ILE A 15 -2.11 8.33 0.24
CA ILE A 15 -3.10 7.96 1.24
C ILE A 15 -2.53 6.84 2.11
N ASN A 16 -2.48 7.04 3.42
CA ASN A 16 -2.14 5.96 4.35
C ASN A 16 -3.37 5.37 5.00
N TYR A 17 -3.87 4.23 4.52
CA TYR A 17 -5.15 3.67 4.97
C TYR A 17 -5.10 3.14 6.40
N THR A 18 -3.94 2.69 6.88
CA THR A 18 -3.73 2.29 8.28
C THR A 18 -2.29 2.57 8.69
N ASN A 19 -2.05 2.84 9.96
CA ASN A 19 -0.71 2.85 10.54
C ASN A 19 -0.41 1.59 11.38
N ILE A 20 -1.34 0.64 11.48
CA ILE A 20 -1.15 -0.60 12.25
C ILE A 20 -0.19 -1.50 11.48
N CYS A 21 0.92 -1.90 12.11
CA CYS A 21 1.94 -2.73 11.46
C CYS A 21 2.60 -3.73 12.41
N THR A 22 2.90 -4.92 11.92
CA THR A 22 3.60 -5.99 12.65
C THR A 22 5.11 -6.08 12.35
N ILE A 23 5.57 -5.44 11.25
CA ILE A 23 6.96 -5.50 10.75
C ILE A 23 7.95 -4.72 11.65
N ASN A 24 7.50 -3.65 12.31
CA ASN A 24 8.27 -2.88 13.30
C ASN A 24 9.67 -2.42 12.83
N CYS A 25 9.77 -1.80 11.65
CA CYS A 25 11.05 -1.25 11.14
C CYS A 25 11.62 -0.18 12.09
N GLN A 26 12.91 -0.25 12.42
CA GLN A 26 13.53 0.66 13.40
C GLN A 26 13.54 2.14 12.97
N PHE A 27 13.51 2.38 11.66
CA PHE A 27 13.55 3.72 11.06
C PHE A 27 12.15 4.28 10.74
N CYS A 28 11.09 3.50 10.92
CA CYS A 28 9.75 3.93 10.54
C CYS A 28 9.08 4.67 11.71
N SER A 29 8.89 5.99 11.55
CA SER A 29 8.15 6.82 12.52
C SER A 29 6.62 6.72 12.37
N PHE A 30 6.15 6.15 11.25
CA PHE A 30 4.74 6.12 10.89
C PHE A 30 3.97 5.00 11.60
N TYR A 31 4.56 3.81 11.72
CA TYR A 31 3.82 2.65 12.19
C TYR A 31 3.47 2.73 13.68
N ARG A 32 2.42 2.02 14.06
CA ARG A 32 2.06 1.70 15.44
C ARG A 32 1.83 0.20 15.58
N PRO A 33 2.29 -0.43 16.67
CA PRO A 33 2.00 -1.85 16.90
C PRO A 33 0.50 -2.03 17.17
N PRO A 34 -0.08 -3.22 16.90
CA PRO A 34 -1.47 -3.52 17.24
C PRO A 34 -1.78 -3.21 18.71
N GLY A 35 -2.92 -2.56 18.95
CA GLY A 35 -3.37 -2.15 20.29
C GLY A 35 -2.76 -0.86 20.84
N HIS A 36 -1.88 -0.17 20.10
CA HIS A 36 -1.39 1.15 20.50
C HIS A 36 -2.52 2.22 20.43
N GLU A 37 -2.49 3.24 21.29
CA GLU A 37 -3.58 4.23 21.38
C GLU A 37 -3.75 5.10 20.12
N GLU A 38 -2.65 5.36 19.41
CA GLU A 38 -2.61 6.13 18.17
C GLU A 38 -2.84 5.29 16.89
N THR A 39 -3.33 4.05 17.01
CA THR A 39 -3.66 3.26 15.81
C THR A 39 -4.87 3.84 15.09
N TYR A 40 -4.91 3.67 13.77
CA TYR A 40 -6.10 3.93 12.97
C TYR A 40 -6.16 3.02 11.75
N THR A 41 -7.37 2.79 11.28
CA THR A 41 -7.68 2.28 9.94
C THR A 41 -8.78 3.16 9.38
N GLN A 42 -8.52 3.80 8.25
CA GLN A 42 -9.45 4.72 7.61
C GLN A 42 -10.65 3.96 7.04
N THR A 43 -11.82 4.59 7.08
CA THR A 43 -13.01 4.07 6.41
C THR A 43 -12.95 4.31 4.90
N PHE A 44 -13.80 3.60 4.15
CA PHE A 44 -14.00 3.85 2.72
C PHE A 44 -14.34 5.32 2.45
N GLU A 45 -15.19 5.92 3.27
CA GLU A 45 -15.66 7.29 3.14
C GLU A 45 -14.54 8.30 3.35
N GLU A 46 -13.66 8.08 4.32
CA GLU A 46 -12.48 8.92 4.57
C GLU A 46 -11.49 8.85 3.41
N ILE A 47 -11.28 7.66 2.83
CA ILE A 47 -10.42 7.48 1.66
C ILE A 47 -11.07 8.14 0.42
N SER A 48 -12.35 7.82 0.16
CA SER A 48 -13.14 8.35 -0.94
C SER A 48 -13.18 9.88 -0.93
N GLN A 49 -13.31 10.50 0.25
CA GLN A 49 -13.28 11.96 0.38
C GLN A 49 -11.95 12.57 -0.08
N ARG A 50 -10.81 11.92 0.23
CA ARG A 50 -9.49 12.36 -0.26
C ARG A 50 -9.34 12.18 -1.77
N ILE A 51 -10.00 11.18 -2.35
CA ILE A 51 -10.04 11.00 -3.81
C ILE A 51 -10.90 12.08 -4.47
N LEU A 52 -12.04 12.46 -3.89
CA LEU A 52 -12.83 13.58 -4.39
C LEU A 52 -12.03 14.89 -4.40
N GLU A 53 -11.24 15.15 -3.36
CA GLU A 53 -10.33 16.30 -3.32
C GLU A 53 -9.29 16.25 -4.44
N LEU A 54 -8.74 15.06 -4.74
CA LEU A 54 -7.79 14.86 -5.82
C LEU A 54 -8.44 15.08 -7.20
N GLU A 55 -9.63 14.53 -7.43
CA GLU A 55 -10.39 14.70 -8.66
C GLU A 55 -10.70 16.18 -8.93
N ALA A 56 -11.04 16.94 -7.88
CA ALA A 56 -11.25 18.39 -7.99
C ALA A 56 -10.01 19.17 -8.44
N GLN A 57 -8.81 18.59 -8.29
CA GLN A 57 -7.54 19.14 -8.76
C GLN A 57 -7.06 18.55 -10.10
N GLY A 58 -7.87 17.71 -10.75
CA GLY A 58 -7.50 17.03 -12.00
C GLY A 58 -6.46 15.93 -11.81
N GLY A 59 -6.36 15.36 -10.61
CA GLY A 59 -5.52 14.20 -10.37
C GLY A 59 -6.03 12.93 -11.04
N THR A 60 -5.12 11.97 -11.24
CA THR A 60 -5.40 10.77 -12.06
C THR A 60 -5.04 9.47 -11.36
N ARG A 61 -4.40 9.53 -10.19
CA ARG A 61 -3.84 8.38 -9.50
C ARG A 61 -3.77 8.61 -8.01
N ILE A 62 -4.00 7.57 -7.22
CA ILE A 62 -3.60 7.55 -5.82
C ILE A 62 -2.41 6.63 -5.62
N LEU A 63 -1.63 6.93 -4.59
CA LEU A 63 -0.64 6.03 -4.02
C LEU A 63 -1.10 5.68 -2.61
N MET A 64 -1.61 4.46 -2.40
CA MET A 64 -2.18 4.05 -1.11
C MET A 64 -1.33 2.97 -0.44
N GLN A 65 -0.74 3.27 0.72
CA GLN A 65 0.12 2.34 1.47
C GLN A 65 -0.05 2.52 2.97
N GLY A 66 -0.02 1.45 3.73
CA GLY A 66 -0.19 1.45 5.18
C GLY A 66 0.82 0.56 5.88
N GLY A 67 0.38 -0.02 7.00
CA GLY A 67 1.11 -1.09 7.68
C GLY A 67 0.48 -2.46 7.43
N VAL A 68 1.20 -3.51 7.79
CA VAL A 68 0.69 -4.89 7.79
C VAL A 68 -0.22 -5.07 9.00
N ASN A 69 -1.52 -4.85 8.78
CA ASN A 69 -2.54 -4.95 9.81
C ASN A 69 -3.12 -6.39 9.87
N PRO A 70 -2.93 -7.14 10.97
CA PRO A 70 -3.37 -8.53 11.07
C PRO A 70 -4.90 -8.69 11.24
N GLU A 71 -5.64 -7.61 11.47
CA GLU A 71 -7.10 -7.64 11.61
C GLU A 71 -7.84 -7.54 10.26
N LEU A 72 -7.13 -7.20 9.17
CA LEU A 72 -7.70 -7.05 7.84
C LEU A 72 -7.46 -8.32 7.02
N ASP A 73 -8.54 -8.96 6.60
CA ASP A 73 -8.51 -10.07 5.66
C ASP A 73 -8.45 -9.59 4.21
N LEU A 74 -8.22 -10.51 3.27
CA LEU A 74 -8.18 -10.19 1.84
C LEU A 74 -9.51 -9.59 1.32
N GLN A 75 -10.64 -9.99 1.90
CA GLN A 75 -11.95 -9.48 1.50
C GLN A 75 -12.05 -7.98 1.76
N TRP A 76 -11.56 -7.50 2.90
CA TRP A 76 -11.53 -6.07 3.21
C TRP A 76 -10.80 -5.25 2.14
N TYR A 77 -9.62 -5.73 1.69
CA TYR A 77 -8.83 -5.06 0.66
C TYR A 77 -9.55 -5.07 -0.70
N SER A 78 -10.10 -6.21 -1.09
CA SER A 78 -10.83 -6.36 -2.35
C SER A 78 -12.12 -5.54 -2.39
N ASP A 79 -12.86 -5.49 -1.29
CA ASP A 79 -14.08 -4.66 -1.16
C ASP A 79 -13.74 -3.17 -1.24
N LEU A 80 -12.67 -2.74 -0.56
CA LEU A 80 -12.19 -1.37 -0.62
C LEU A 80 -11.82 -0.98 -2.06
N LEU A 81 -10.99 -1.78 -2.74
CA LEU A 81 -10.58 -1.50 -4.12
C LEU A 81 -11.79 -1.45 -5.07
N SER A 82 -12.69 -2.43 -4.97
CA SER A 82 -13.87 -2.53 -5.83
C SER A 82 -14.78 -1.32 -5.65
N ALA A 83 -15.05 -0.93 -4.40
CA ALA A 83 -15.87 0.24 -4.08
C ALA A 83 -15.22 1.55 -4.53
N LEU A 84 -13.89 1.69 -4.39
CA LEU A 84 -13.17 2.87 -4.85
C LEU A 84 -13.17 2.95 -6.38
N LYS A 85 -13.00 1.82 -7.07
CA LYS A 85 -13.02 1.74 -8.53
C LYS A 85 -14.41 2.07 -9.10
N GLU A 86 -15.48 1.59 -8.44
CA GLU A 86 -16.86 1.93 -8.80
C GLU A 86 -17.14 3.42 -8.60
N LYS A 87 -16.72 3.99 -7.47
CA LYS A 87 -17.04 5.38 -7.12
C LYS A 87 -16.15 6.41 -7.80
N HIS A 88 -14.90 6.06 -8.10
CA HIS A 88 -13.88 6.93 -8.70
C HIS A 88 -13.26 6.27 -9.95
N PRO A 89 -14.05 6.00 -11.01
CA PRO A 89 -13.61 5.23 -12.17
C PRO A 89 -12.52 5.91 -13.01
N THR A 90 -12.27 7.19 -12.78
CA THR A 90 -11.24 7.99 -13.47
C THR A 90 -9.87 7.91 -12.78
N ILE A 91 -9.78 7.31 -11.59
CA ILE A 91 -8.59 7.27 -10.76
C ILE A 91 -7.94 5.89 -10.82
N LEU A 92 -6.64 5.89 -11.11
CA LEU A 92 -5.81 4.69 -11.03
C LEU A 92 -5.40 4.43 -9.58
N LEU A 93 -5.57 3.18 -9.14
CA LEU A 93 -5.32 2.71 -7.80
C LEU A 93 -3.95 2.02 -7.77
N ASP A 94 -2.91 2.78 -7.44
CA ASP A 94 -1.63 2.18 -7.06
C ASP A 94 -1.61 1.95 -5.55
N CYS A 95 -1.85 0.71 -5.14
CA CYS A 95 -2.04 0.38 -3.74
C CYS A 95 -1.09 -0.73 -3.30
N PHE A 96 -0.72 -0.68 -2.02
CA PHE A 96 0.02 -1.69 -1.27
C PHE A 96 1.47 -1.90 -1.75
N SER A 97 2.42 -1.76 -0.83
CA SER A 97 3.81 -2.16 -1.08
C SER A 97 3.92 -3.68 -1.26
N PRO A 98 4.99 -4.18 -1.90
CA PRO A 98 5.31 -5.61 -1.90
C PRO A 98 5.30 -6.25 -0.51
N ILE A 99 5.68 -5.50 0.52
CA ILE A 99 5.70 -5.97 1.92
C ILE A 99 4.29 -6.09 2.51
N GLU A 100 3.37 -5.23 2.09
CA GLU A 100 1.96 -5.36 2.45
C GLU A 100 1.33 -6.54 1.72
N ILE A 101 1.60 -6.74 0.42
CA ILE A 101 1.08 -7.90 -0.33
C ILE A 101 1.52 -9.22 0.31
N ASP A 102 2.79 -9.30 0.67
CA ASP A 102 3.40 -10.46 1.30
C ASP A 102 2.89 -10.66 2.75
N GLY A 103 2.74 -9.58 3.52
CA GLY A 103 2.08 -9.64 4.83
C GLY A 103 0.60 -10.06 4.75
N ILE A 104 -0.13 -9.62 3.72
CA ILE A 104 -1.51 -10.05 3.46
C ILE A 104 -1.54 -11.55 3.11
N ALA A 105 -0.60 -12.02 2.30
CA ALA A 105 -0.46 -13.42 1.95
C ALA A 105 -0.24 -14.29 3.20
N GLU A 106 0.66 -13.86 4.11
CA GLU A 106 0.90 -14.54 5.39
C GLU A 106 -0.36 -14.56 6.28
N VAL A 107 -1.00 -13.39 6.48
CA VAL A 107 -2.21 -13.26 7.32
C VAL A 107 -3.35 -14.13 6.79
N CYS A 108 -3.51 -14.21 5.47
CA CYS A 108 -4.60 -14.95 4.83
C CYS A 108 -4.26 -16.43 4.55
N GLY A 109 -3.01 -16.85 4.74
CA GLY A 109 -2.55 -18.20 4.38
C GLY A 109 -2.63 -18.48 2.88
N LEU A 110 -2.38 -17.45 2.05
CA LEU A 110 -2.40 -17.51 0.59
C LEU A 110 -1.00 -17.32 0.02
N SER A 111 -0.79 -17.63 -1.24
CA SER A 111 0.40 -17.21 -1.96
C SER A 111 0.30 -15.74 -2.38
N THR A 112 1.45 -15.07 -2.52
CA THR A 112 1.56 -13.72 -3.06
C THR A 112 0.88 -13.59 -4.43
N LEU A 113 0.98 -14.64 -5.27
CA LEU A 113 0.32 -14.66 -6.58
C LEU A 113 -1.21 -14.63 -6.45
N GLU A 114 -1.79 -15.46 -5.59
CA GLU A 114 -3.25 -15.49 -5.37
C GLU A 114 -3.77 -14.15 -4.82
N VAL A 115 -3.01 -13.50 -3.93
CA VAL A 115 -3.34 -12.16 -3.43
C VAL A 115 -3.31 -11.15 -4.58
N LEU A 116 -2.25 -11.14 -5.39
CA LEU A 116 -2.11 -10.22 -6.52
C LEU A 116 -3.21 -10.42 -7.57
N GLU A 117 -3.59 -11.66 -7.87
CA GLU A 117 -4.67 -11.98 -8.80
C GLU A 117 -6.01 -11.43 -8.30
N GLN A 118 -6.34 -11.67 -7.02
CA GLN A 118 -7.59 -11.18 -6.43
C GLN A 118 -7.64 -9.65 -6.34
N LEU A 119 -6.54 -9.00 -5.93
CA LEU A 119 -6.50 -7.54 -5.85
C LEU A 119 -6.58 -6.90 -7.25
N LYS A 120 -5.96 -7.52 -8.26
CA LYS A 120 -6.10 -7.09 -9.66
C LYS A 120 -7.55 -7.21 -10.15
N GLU A 121 -8.22 -8.33 -9.84
CA GLU A 121 -9.64 -8.50 -10.16
C GLU A 121 -10.53 -7.47 -9.46
N ALA A 122 -10.17 -7.07 -8.24
CA ALA A 122 -10.84 -6.03 -7.47
C ALA A 122 -10.56 -4.59 -7.95
N GLY A 123 -9.64 -4.39 -8.90
CA GLY A 123 -9.38 -3.09 -9.52
C GLY A 123 -8.05 -2.42 -9.16
N LEU A 124 -7.08 -3.17 -8.63
CA LEU A 124 -5.70 -2.71 -8.47
C LEU A 124 -5.05 -2.46 -9.85
N ASP A 125 -4.55 -1.24 -10.09
CA ASP A 125 -3.89 -0.89 -11.37
C ASP A 125 -2.36 -1.02 -11.31
N GLY A 126 -1.77 -0.84 -10.13
CA GLY A 126 -0.33 -0.86 -9.95
C GLY A 126 0.11 -1.07 -8.52
N LEU A 127 1.37 -1.44 -8.34
CA LEU A 127 2.02 -1.56 -7.04
C LEU A 127 3.04 -0.43 -6.87
N PRO A 128 2.94 0.37 -5.80
CA PRO A 128 3.99 1.30 -5.42
C PRO A 128 5.30 0.57 -5.09
N GLY A 129 6.44 1.11 -5.55
CA GLY A 129 7.77 0.52 -5.32
C GLY A 129 8.35 0.69 -3.91
N GLY A 130 7.55 1.14 -2.93
CA GLY A 130 8.02 1.30 -1.54
C GLY A 130 8.35 -0.04 -0.89
N GLY A 131 9.25 -0.07 0.09
CA GLY A 131 9.57 -1.30 0.83
C GLY A 131 10.74 -2.13 0.27
N ALA A 132 11.39 -1.74 -0.82
CA ALA A 132 12.66 -2.36 -1.21
C ALA A 132 13.80 -1.98 -0.25
N GLU A 133 13.86 -0.73 0.21
CA GLU A 133 14.90 -0.14 1.09
C GLU A 133 16.33 -0.56 0.72
N MET A 134 16.88 -1.56 1.41
CA MET A 134 18.20 -2.13 1.17
C MET A 134 18.05 -3.55 0.63
N LEU A 135 18.74 -3.86 -0.48
CA LEU A 135 18.77 -5.22 -1.04
C LEU A 135 19.86 -6.11 -0.42
N VAL A 136 20.65 -5.57 0.50
CA VAL A 136 21.69 -6.31 1.22
C VAL A 136 21.11 -6.91 2.50
N ASP A 137 20.98 -8.23 2.53
CA ASP A 137 20.28 -8.95 3.61
C ASP A 137 20.87 -8.69 5.01
N SER A 138 22.20 -8.54 5.13
CA SER A 138 22.83 -8.24 6.43
C SER A 138 22.37 -6.90 6.99
N VAL A 139 22.18 -5.90 6.13
CA VAL A 139 21.68 -4.59 6.52
C VAL A 139 20.18 -4.65 6.83
N ARG A 140 19.40 -5.34 6.00
CA ARG A 140 17.95 -5.55 6.23
C ARG A 140 17.68 -6.15 7.61
N LYS A 141 18.43 -7.20 7.97
CA LYS A 141 18.30 -7.89 9.27
C LYS A 141 18.58 -6.98 10.46
N ASP A 142 19.45 -5.98 10.31
CA ASP A 142 19.76 -5.03 11.37
C ASP A 142 18.62 -4.02 11.56
N ILE A 143 18.11 -3.45 10.47
CA ILE A 143 17.18 -2.31 10.50
C ILE A 143 15.69 -2.69 10.44
N SER A 144 15.37 -3.89 9.96
CA SER A 144 14.00 -4.39 9.73
C SER A 144 13.96 -5.92 9.76
N PRO A 145 14.21 -6.55 10.92
CA PRO A 145 14.44 -8.00 11.03
C PRO A 145 13.22 -8.87 10.71
N LYS A 146 12.00 -8.33 10.82
CA LYS A 146 10.75 -9.06 10.55
C LYS A 146 10.29 -8.95 9.09
N LYS A 147 11.04 -8.22 8.27
CA LYS A 147 10.73 -8.02 6.86
C LYS A 147 11.39 -9.14 6.06
N HIS A 148 10.68 -9.70 5.09
CA HIS A 148 11.18 -10.79 4.26
C HIS A 148 12.46 -10.41 3.49
N ALA A 149 13.25 -11.43 3.14
CA ALA A 149 14.54 -11.26 2.47
C ALA A 149 14.36 -10.68 1.06
N ALA A 150 15.44 -10.15 0.47
CA ALA A 150 15.33 -9.46 -0.82
C ALA A 150 15.00 -10.36 -2.03
N GLY A 151 14.97 -11.69 -1.86
CA GLY A 151 14.78 -12.67 -2.93
C GLY A 151 13.76 -13.77 -2.64
N GLU A 152 12.89 -13.53 -1.65
CA GLU A 152 11.66 -14.31 -1.40
C GLU A 152 10.48 -13.57 -2.04
#